data_AF-A0AAD3NMU5-F1
#
_entry.id   AF-A0AAD3NMU5-F1
#
_cell.length_a   1.000
_cell.length_b   1.000
_cell.length_c   1.000
_cell.angle_alpha   90.00
_cell.angle_beta   90.00
_cell.angle_gamma   90.00
#
_symmetry.space_group_name_H-M   'P 1'
#
loop_
_entity.id
_entity.type
_entity.pdbx_description
1 polymer ?
#
loop_
_entity_poly.entity_id
_entity_poly.type
_entity_poly.pdbx_seq_one_letter_code
_entity_poly.pdbx_strand_id
1 'polypeptide(L)' 'MADMAMEIVKANGYSNVITVLKGKIEEIDLPTQHVDVIILEWMRYFLLFENMLNIVLYACDKWLVSGATLL' A
#
# COMPACT_ATOMS: atom_id res chain seq x y z
N MET A 1 -12.84 1.00 6.89
CA MET A 1 -11.56 1.67 7.16
C MET A 1 -11.18 2.63 6.03
N ALA A 2 -11.16 2.19 4.77
CA ALA A 2 -10.87 3.08 3.63
C ALA A 2 -11.74 4.35 3.58
N ASP A 3 -13.05 4.24 3.84
CA ASP A 3 -13.95 5.40 3.83
C ASP A 3 -13.59 6.44 4.91
N MET A 4 -13.17 5.98 6.09
CA MET A 4 -12.67 6.86 7.15
C MET A 4 -11.33 7.49 6.79
N ALA A 5 -10.43 6.74 6.14
CA ALA A 5 -9.16 7.28 5.66
C ALA A 5 -9.36 8.39 4.62
N MET A 6 -10.34 8.24 3.71
CA MET A 6 -10.72 9.30 2.76
C MET A 6 -11.15 10.59 3.47
N GLU A 7 -11.99 10.47 4.50
CA GLU A 7 -12.42 11.64 5.29
C GLU A 7 -11.25 12.29 6.04
N ILE A 8 -10.33 11.50 6.60
CA ILE A 8 -9.13 12.02 7.28
C ILE A 8 -8.24 12.78 6.30
N VAL A 9 -7.95 12.21 5.11
CA VAL A 9 -7.15 12.85 4.07
C VAL A 9 -7.77 14.19 3.67
N LYS A 10 -9.09 14.22 3.47
CA LYS A 10 -9.84 15.42 3.12
C LYS A 10 -9.81 16.47 4.22
N ALA A 11 -10.04 16.08 5.46
CA ALA A 11 -10.02 16.98 6.62
C ALA A 11 -8.65 17.65 6.82
N ASN A 12 -7.56 16.99 6.41
CA ASN A 12 -6.20 17.53 6.47
C ASN A 12 -5.76 18.27 5.20
N GLY A 13 -6.62 18.41 4.18
CA GLY A 13 -6.31 19.17 2.96
C GLY A 13 -5.34 18.48 1.99
N TYR A 14 -5.15 17.16 2.09
CA TYR A 14 -4.20 16.41 1.26
C TYR A 14 -4.84 15.67 0.08
N SER A 15 -6.11 15.96 -0.25
CA SER A 15 -6.84 15.28 -1.33
C SER A 15 -6.22 15.45 -2.73
N ASN A 16 -5.32 16.41 -2.92
CA ASN A 16 -4.58 16.63 -4.16
C ASN A 16 -3.33 15.73 -4.29
N VAL A 17 -2.88 15.11 -3.20
CA VAL A 17 -1.65 14.30 -3.16
C VAL A 17 -1.97 12.84 -2.83
N ILE A 18 -2.87 12.59 -1.87
CA ILE A 18 -3.18 11.24 -1.38
C ILE A 18 -4.46 10.72 -2.05
N THR A 19 -4.34 9.60 -2.77
CA THR A 19 -5.47 8.86 -3.32
C THR A 19 -5.67 7.58 -2.51
N VAL A 20 -6.89 7.36 -2.00
CA VAL A 20 -7.24 6.15 -1.26
C VAL A 20 -7.99 5.20 -2.19
N LEU A 21 -7.45 4.00 -2.40
CA LEU A 21 -8.11 2.94 -3.15
C LEU A 21 -8.68 1.91 -2.19
N LYS A 22 -9.94 1.51 -2.40
CA LYS A 22 -10.64 0.53 -1.56
C LYS A 22 -10.74 -0.79 -2.32
N GLY A 23 -9.99 -1.79 -1.86
CA GLY A 23 -9.99 -3.13 -2.42
C GLY A 23 -8.85 -3.95 -1.84
N LYS A 24 -8.76 -5.22 -2.25
CA LYS A 24 -7.57 -6.03 -1.98
C LYS A 24 -6.47 -5.69 -2.96
N ILE A 25 -5.22 -5.87 -2.56
CA ILE A 25 -4.06 -5.49 -3.37
C ILE A 25 -4.04 -6.23 -4.72
N GLU A 26 -4.54 -7.47 -4.73
CA GLU A 26 -4.58 -8.35 -5.90
C GLU A 26 -5.70 -7.98 -6.88
N GLU A 27 -6.71 -7.25 -6.41
CA GLU A 27 -7.93 -6.91 -7.16
C GLU A 27 -7.94 -5.44 -7.64
N ILE A 28 -6.96 -4.63 -7.21
CA ILE A 28 -6.85 -3.22 -7.60
C ILE A 28 -5.71 -3.00 -8.58
N ASP A 29 -5.90 -1.98 -9.42
CA ASP A 29 -4.85 -1.41 -10.24
C ASP A 29 -4.52 0.00 -9.75
N LEU A 30 -3.23 0.28 -9.67
CA LEU A 30 -2.73 1.61 -9.34
C LEU A 30 -2.92 2.53 -10.56
N PRO A 31 -3.15 3.83 -10.34
CA PRO A 31 -3.19 4.81 -11.43
C PRO A 31 -1.84 4.97 -12.16
N THR A 32 -0.76 4.39 -11.60
CA THR A 32 0.57 4.33 -12.20
C THR A 32 1.01 2.88 -12.38
N GLN A 33 1.87 2.61 -13.37
CA GLN A 33 2.37 1.26 -13.62
C GLN A 33 3.41 0.80 -12.59
N HIS A 34 4.17 1.74 -12.03
CA HIS A 34 5.24 1.46 -11.09
C HIS A 34 5.30 2.47 -9.94
N VAL A 35 6.01 2.10 -8.88
CA VAL A 35 6.27 2.92 -7.68
C VAL A 35 7.74 2.88 -7.27
N ASP A 36 8.23 3.99 -6.72
CA ASP A 36 9.61 4.12 -6.23
C ASP A 36 9.78 3.67 -4.76
N VAL A 37 8.69 3.70 -3.99
CA VAL A 37 8.70 3.33 -2.57
C VAL A 37 7.40 2.61 -2.24
N ILE A 38 7.53 1.51 -1.50
CA ILE A 38 6.40 0.81 -0.87
C ILE A 38 6.60 0.92 0.65
N ILE A 39 5.54 1.35 1.36
CA ILE A 39 5.51 1.43 2.82
C ILE A 39 4.40 0.50 3.30
N LEU A 40 4.73 -0.54 4.06
CA LEU A 40 3.76 -1.54 4.51
C LEU A 40 4.03 -1.95 5.96
N GLU A 41 2.99 -1.93 6.78
CA GLU A 41 3.03 -2.57 8.09
C GLU A 41 2.53 -4.01 7.94
N TRP A 42 3.47 -4.94 7.77
CA TRP A 42 3.18 -6.35 7.46
C TRP A 42 3.58 -7.33 8.57
N MET A 43 4.46 -6.90 9.48
CA MET A 43 5.01 -7.74 10.54
C MET A 43 3.99 -7.85 11.68
N ARG A 44 3.69 -9.08 12.08
CA ARG A 44 2.76 -9.37 13.18
C ARG A 44 3.47 -10.14 14.28
N TYR A 45 2.72 -10.72 15.22
CA TYR A 45 3.27 -11.42 16.37
C TYR A 45 4.34 -12.45 15.96
N PHE A 46 5.48 -12.43 16.64
CA PHE A 46 6.62 -13.29 16.34
C PHE A 46 7.01 -13.28 14.85
N LEU A 47 6.89 -12.10 14.21
CA LEU A 47 7.19 -11.80 12.82
C LEU A 47 6.25 -12.42 11.78
N LEU A 48 5.91 -13.71 11.93
CA LEU A 48 5.27 -14.51 10.88
C LEU A 48 3.84 -14.97 11.23
N PHE A 49 3.39 -14.77 12.47
CA PHE A 49 2.05 -15.18 12.87
C PHE A 49 1.02 -14.20 12.29
N GLU A 50 -0.01 -14.69 11.59
CA GLU A 50 -0.91 -13.87 10.73
C GLU A 50 -0.20 -13.23 9.53
N ASN A 51 0.57 -14.04 8.82
CA ASN A 51 1.45 -13.67 7.73
C ASN A 51 0.78 -12.81 6.63
N MET A 52 1.27 -11.57 6.45
CA MET A 52 1.00 -10.72 5.28
C MET A 52 2.21 -10.60 4.33
N LEU A 53 3.28 -11.38 4.55
CA LEU A 53 4.49 -11.32 3.73
C LEU A 53 4.21 -11.63 2.25
N ASN A 54 3.25 -12.52 1.98
CA ASN A 54 2.82 -12.84 0.61
C ASN A 54 2.29 -11.60 -0.13
N ILE A 55 1.53 -10.75 0.56
CA ILE A 55 0.97 -9.50 0.02
C ILE A 55 2.08 -8.49 -0.26
N VAL A 56 3.08 -8.42 0.62
CA VAL A 56 4.27 -7.56 0.43
C VAL A 56 5.02 -7.97 -0.83
N LEU A 57 5.33 -9.26 -0.96
CA LEU A 57 6.06 -9.78 -2.12
C LEU A 57 5.28 -9.57 -3.41
N TYR A 58 3.96 -9.83 -3.39
CA TYR A 58 3.09 -9.56 -4.54
C TYR A 58 3.14 -8.09 -4.98
N ALA A 59 3.06 -7.15 -4.04
CA ALA A 59 3.12 -5.73 -4.35
C ALA A 59 4.48 -5.30 -4.91
N CYS A 60 5.56 -5.83 -4.34
CA CYS A 60 6.91 -5.59 -4.83
C CYS A 60 7.08 -6.09 -6.27
N ASP A 61 6.71 -7.33 -6.54
CA ASP A 61 6.85 -7.93 -7.87
C ASP A 61 5.97 -7.22 -8.92
N LYS A 62 4.77 -6.76 -8.52
CA LYS A 62 3.82 -6.11 -9.44
C LYS A 62 4.20 -4.66 -9.76
N TRP A 63 4.71 -3.89 -8.79
CA TRP A 63 4.83 -2.43 -8.96
C TRP A 63 6.19 -1.82 -8.63
N LEU A 64 7.08 -2.49 -7.89
CA LEU A 64 8.33 -1.87 -7.43
C LEU A 64 9.38 -1.85 -8.56
N VAL A 65 9.97 -0.68 -8.83
CA VAL A 65 11.04 -0.56 -9.86
C VAL A 65 12.38 -1.12 -9.37
N SER A 66 13.27 -1.43 -10.31
CA SER A 66 14.65 -1.82 -9.97
C SER A 66 15.38 -0.65 -9.28
N GLY A 67 15.93 -0.90 -8.09
CA GLY A 67 16.61 0.12 -7.27
C GLY A 67 15.71 0.90 -6.31
N ALA A 68 14.41 0.58 -6.26
CA ALA A 68 13.47 1.18 -5.32
C ALA A 68 13.57 0.59 -3.90
N THR A 69 12.96 1.28 -2.95
CA THR A 69 13.07 0.99 -1.51
C THR A 69 11.76 0.42 -0.94
N LEU A 70 11.86 -0.66 -0.16
CA LEU A 70 10.79 -1.17 0.70
C LEU A 70 11.05 -0.70 2.14
N LEU A 71 10.06 -0.04 2.75
CA LEU A 71 10.11 0.47 4.12
C LEU A 71 9.12 -0.25 5.03
#